data_AF-A0A105TQY4-F1
#
_entry.id   AF-A0A105TQY4-F1
#
_cell.length_a   1.000
_cell.length_b   1.000
_cell.length_c   1.000
_cell.angle_alpha   90.00
_cell.angle_beta   90.00
_cell.angle_gamma   90.00
#
_symmetry.space_group_name_H-M   'P 1'
#
loop_
_entity.id
_entity.type
_entity.pdbx_description
1 polymer ?
#
loop_
_entity_poly.entity_id
_entity_poly.type
_entity_poly.pdbx_seq_one_letter_code
_entity_poly.pdbx_strand_id
1 'polypeptide(L)' 'MSLFLLIQNLDVSEKIKNAPDESYQIGVVIGSFIPVVLLIGVAYFLYYYNKKRD' A
#
# COMPACT_ATOMS: atom_id res chain seq x y z
N MET A 1 -19.01 6.48 -5.32
CA MET A 1 -18.19 6.39 -6.55
C MET A 1 -16.83 7.09 -6.34
N SER A 2 -15.94 6.61 -5.45
CA SER A 2 -14.56 7.16 -5.35
C SER A 2 -13.57 6.33 -4.52
N LEU A 3 -14.00 5.35 -3.71
CA LEU A 3 -13.06 4.51 -2.95
C LEU A 3 -12.14 3.66 -3.85
N PHE A 4 -12.58 3.35 -5.07
CA PHE A 4 -11.79 2.59 -6.04
C PHE A 4 -10.58 3.38 -6.57
N LEU A 5 -10.58 4.72 -6.47
CA LEU A 5 -9.41 5.52 -6.85
C LEU A 5 -8.22 5.36 -5.89
N LEU A 6 -8.43 4.85 -4.67
CA LEU A 6 -7.32 4.47 -3.78
C LEU A 6 -6.69 3.13 -4.21
N ILE A 7 -7.48 2.29 -4.87
CA ILE A 7 -7.04 1.05 -5.54
C ILE A 7 -6.80 1.43 -7.00
N GLN A 8 -5.89 2.38 -7.25
CA GLN A 8 -5.54 2.73 -8.62
C GLN A 8 -5.15 1.43 -9.34
N ASN A 9 -5.67 1.24 -10.56
CA ASN A 9 -5.28 0.17 -11.48
C ASN A 9 -3.79 0.29 -11.82
N LEU A 10 -2.94 -0.03 -10.85
CA LEU A 10 -1.52 -0.18 -10.99
C LEU A 10 -1.37 -1.61 -11.49
N ASP A 11 -1.37 -1.81 -12.80
CA ASP A 11 -0.95 -3.09 -13.35
C ASP A 11 0.53 -3.27 -13.00
N VAL A 12 0.77 -3.86 -11.83
CA VAL A 12 2.10 -4.11 -11.27
C VAL A 12 2.91 -4.96 -12.26
N SER A 13 2.25 -5.85 -12.98
CA SER A 13 2.86 -6.68 -14.02
C SER A 13 3.41 -5.81 -15.15
N GLU A 14 2.64 -4.84 -15.63
CA GLU A 14 3.08 -3.93 -16.69
C GLU A 14 4.20 -2.97 -16.24
N LYS A 15 4.17 -2.53 -14.98
CA LYS A 15 5.24 -1.71 -14.39
C LYS A 15 6.53 -2.48 -14.17
N ILE A 16 6.44 -3.75 -13.83
CA ILE A 16 7.59 -4.64 -13.72
C ILE A 16 8.17 -4.96 -15.10
N LYS A 17 7.31 -5.22 -16.09
CA LYS A 17 7.74 -5.53 -17.47
C LYS A 17 8.46 -4.37 -18.15
N ASN A 18 8.04 -3.14 -17.87
CA ASN A 18 8.65 -1.92 -18.41
C ASN A 18 9.71 -1.30 -17.45
N ALA A 19 10.15 -2.04 -16.43
CA ALA A 19 11.12 -1.53 -15.47
C ALA A 19 12.47 -1.26 -16.17
N PRO A 20 13.05 -0.06 -16.03
CA PRO A 20 14.34 0.28 -16.64
C PRO A 20 15.52 -0.41 -15.96
N ASP A 21 15.35 -0.81 -14.69
CA ASP A 21 16.36 -1.49 -13.90
C ASP A 21 15.71 -2.34 -12.77
N GLU A 22 16.52 -3.20 -12.15
CA GLU A 22 16.08 -4.06 -11.05
C GLU A 22 15.65 -3.26 -9.80
N SER A 23 16.24 -2.09 -9.58
CA SER A 23 15.93 -1.25 -8.42
C SER A 23 14.51 -0.68 -8.49
N TYR A 24 14.07 -0.29 -9.69
CA TYR A 24 12.71 0.14 -9.96
C TYR A 24 11.71 -1.00 -9.80
N GLN A 25 12.04 -2.20 -10.27
CA GLN A 25 11.21 -3.40 -10.07
C GLN A 25 10.97 -3.68 -8.58
N ILE A 26 12.04 -3.63 -7.78
CA ILE A 26 11.97 -3.81 -6.33
C ILE A 26 11.13 -2.70 -5.68
N GLY A 27 11.30 -1.45 -6.11
CA GLY A 27 10.49 -0.32 -5.66
C GLY A 27 8.99 -0.49 -5.96
N VAL A 28 8.64 -1.02 -7.14
CA VAL A 28 7.26 -1.31 -7.53
C VAL A 28 6.68 -2.44 -6.67
N VAL A 29 7.44 -3.51 -6.43
CA VAL A 29 7.02 -4.63 -5.57
C VAL A 29 6.80 -4.16 -4.14
N ILE A 30 7.75 -3.46 -3.53
CA ILE A 30 7.61 -2.92 -2.17
C ILE A 30 6.44 -1.92 -2.10
N GLY A 31 6.33 -1.03 -3.10
CA GLY A 31 5.25 -0.06 -3.21
C GLY A 31 3.86 -0.69 -3.22
N SER A 32 3.71 -1.89 -3.79
CA SER A 32 2.44 -2.63 -3.82
C SER A 32 1.95 -3.06 -2.43
N PHE A 33 2.84 -3.18 -1.44
CA PHE A 33 2.48 -3.54 -0.06
C PHE A 33 2.12 -2.32 0.81
N ILE A 34 2.42 -1.10 0.36
CA ILE A 34 2.11 0.14 1.11
C ILE A 34 0.63 0.23 1.53
N PRO A 35 -0.36 -0.09 0.68
CA PRO A 35 -1.76 -0.07 1.09
C PRO A 35 -2.06 -0.98 2.30
N VAL A 36 -1.42 -2.15 2.36
CA VAL A 36 -1.60 -3.10 3.47
C VAL A 36 -0.93 -2.57 4.75
N VAL A 37 0.30 -2.06 4.64
CA VAL A 37 1.02 -1.46 5.78
C VAL A 37 0.25 -0.26 6.34
N LEU A 38 -0.34 0.56 5.46
CA LEU A 38 -1.19 1.67 5.86
C LEU A 38 -2.39 1.20 6.69
N LEU A 39 -3.09 0.14 6.25
CA LEU A 39 -4.22 -0.43 6.98
C LEU A 39 -3.80 -0.99 8.35
N ILE A 40 -2.63 -1.64 8.44
CA ILE A 40 -2.07 -2.12 9.71
C ILE A 40 -1.78 -0.94 10.64
N GLY A 41 -1.18 0.14 10.12
CA GLY A 41 -0.93 1.36 10.87
C GLY A 41 -2.21 1.99 11.42
N VAL A 42 -3.26 2.06 10.59
CA VAL A 42 -4.59 2.55 11.01
C VAL A 42 -5.18 1.63 12.08
N ALA A 43 -5.12 0.32 11.92
CA ALA A 43 -5.62 -0.64 12.90
C ALA A 43 -4.89 -0.50 14.26
N TYR A 44 -3.56 -0.35 14.22
CA TYR A 44 -2.76 -0.12 15.42
C TYR A 44 -3.10 1.21 16.09
N PHE A 45 -3.27 2.27 15.30
CA PHE A 45 -3.68 3.58 15.79
C PHE A 45 -5.06 3.51 16.48
N LEU A 46 -6.04 2.86 15.85
CA LEU A 46 -7.38 2.68 16.40
C LEU A 46 -7.35 1.84 17.69
N TYR A 47 -6.55 0.76 17.73
CA TYR A 47 -6.34 -0.03 18.93
C TYR A 47 -5.76 0.82 20.07
N TYR A 48 -4.70 1.59 19.80
CA TYR A 48 -4.07 2.44 20.80
C TYR A 48 -5.00 3.55 21.30
N TYR A 49 -5.73 4.19 20.39
CA TYR A 49 -6.70 5.24 20.74
C TYR A 49 -7.82 4.71 21.64
N ASN A 50 -8.36 3.53 21.32
CA ASN A 50 -9.46 2.95 22.09
C ASN A 50 -9.00 2.26 23.39
N LYS A 51 -7.75 1.79 23.46
CA LYS A 51 -7.19 1.17 24.69
C LYS A 51 -7.04 2.16 25.85
N LYS A 52 -6.98 3.46 25.58
CA LYS A 52 -6.90 4.51 26.62
C LYS A 52 -8.26 5.07 27.05
N ARG A 53 -9.36 4.43 26.63
CA ARG A 53 -10.73 4.83 26.98
C ARG A 53 -11.35 3.99 28.10
N ASP A 54 -10.54 3.15 28.76
CA ASP A 54 -10.84 2.57 30.07
C ASP A 54 -10.29 3.46 31.19
#